data_AF-A0A8X7S792-F1
#
_entry.id   AF-A0A8X7S792-F1
#
_cell.length_a   1.000
_cell.length_b   1.000
_cell.length_c   1.000
_cell.angle_alpha   90.00
_cell.angle_beta   90.00
_cell.angle_gamma   90.00
#
_symmetry.space_group_name_H-M   'P 1'
#
loop_
_entity.id
_entity.type
_entity.pdbx_description
1 polymer ?
#
loop_
_entity_poly.entity_id
_entity_poly.type
_entity_poly.pdbx_seq_one_letter_code
_entity_poly.pdbx_strand_id
1 'polypeptide(L)'
;MAANLTAGAIAKMLNGEVTTENEMMPVLQVTELKLIQQVRKNQESTERYKLSLSDGIQSQEGILNTTLNLLVKQGGFKSVRS
;
A
#
# COMPACT_ATOMS: atom_id res chain seq x y z
N MET A 1 -12.22 -14.61 8.05
CA MET A 1 -11.65 -14.08 9.31
C MET A 1 -11.16 -12.66 9.01
N ALA A 2 -11.68 -11.66 9.72
CA ALA A 2 -11.11 -10.32 9.63
C ALA A 2 -9.78 -10.33 10.37
N ALA A 3 -8.69 -9.96 9.71
CA ALA A 3 -7.43 -9.71 10.41
C ALA A 3 -7.63 -8.46 11.29
N ASN A 4 -7.03 -8.45 12.49
CA ASN A 4 -7.04 -7.26 13.33
C ASN A 4 -6.15 -6.20 12.69
N LEU A 5 -6.77 -5.22 12.03
CA LEU A 5 -6.06 -4.07 11.50
C LEU A 5 -5.50 -3.22 12.64
N THR A 6 -4.35 -2.60 12.43
CA THR A 6 -3.74 -1.70 13.42
C THR A 6 -4.43 -0.35 13.39
N ALA A 7 -5.60 -0.28 14.03
CA ALA A 7 -6.46 0.91 14.06
C ALA A 7 -5.71 2.19 14.47
N GLY A 8 -5.85 3.25 13.66
CA GLY A 8 -5.23 4.56 13.90
C GLY A 8 -3.75 4.64 13.52
N ALA A 9 -3.16 3.58 12.96
CA ALA A 9 -1.77 3.57 12.54
C ALA A 9 -1.47 4.63 11.48
N ILE A 10 -2.40 4.86 10.53
CA ILE A 10 -2.17 5.84 9.47
C ILE A 10 -2.12 7.25 10.07
N ALA A 11 -3.01 7.59 11.00
CA ALA A 11 -2.97 8.89 11.67
C ALA A 11 -1.64 9.11 12.40
N LYS A 12 -1.19 8.13 13.19
CA LYS A 12 0.09 8.20 13.91
C LYS A 12 1.28 8.41 12.97
N MET A 13 1.32 7.68 11.85
CA MET A 13 2.36 7.85 10.83
C MET A 13 2.32 9.26 10.22
N LEU A 14 1.15 9.75 9.83
CA LEU A 14 0.99 11.07 9.21
C LEU A 14 1.26 12.23 10.19
N ASN A 15 0.99 12.04 11.48
CA ASN A 15 1.26 13.02 12.53
C ASN A 15 2.73 13.05 12.97
N GLY A 16 3.58 12.17 12.45
CA GLY A 16 4.98 12.08 12.85
C GLY A 16 5.20 11.43 14.23
N GLU A 17 4.21 10.71 14.75
CA GLU A 17 4.32 9.94 16.00
C GLU A 17 5.12 8.64 15.81
N VAL A 18 5.41 8.28 14.55
CA VAL A 18 6.27 7.17 14.16
C VAL A 18 7.47 7.74 13.42
N THR A 19 8.64 7.72 14.04
CA THR A 19 9.88 8.34 13.53
C THR A 19 10.86 7.33 12.96
N THR A 20 10.76 6.07 13.35
CA THR A 20 11.62 4.98 12.87
C THR A 20 10.79 3.74 12.49
N GLU A 21 11.31 2.92 11.58
CA GLU A 21 10.63 1.69 11.12
C GLU A 21 10.42 0.66 12.25
N ASN A 22 11.25 0.69 13.29
CA ASN A 22 11.17 -0.25 14.41
C ASN A 22 10.06 0.10 15.42
N GLU A 23 9.49 1.30 15.35
CA GLU A 23 8.43 1.74 16.27
C GLU A 23 7.07 1.14 15.92
N MET A 24 6.86 0.76 14.66
CA MET A 24 5.56 0.26 14.21
C MET A 24 5.65 -0.67 13.01
N MET A 25 5.03 -1.84 13.12
CA MET A 25 4.73 -2.72 11.98
C MET A 25 3.21 -2.88 11.87
N PRO A 26 2.52 -1.99 11.14
CA PRO A 26 1.06 -1.98 11.11
C PRO A 26 0.51 -3.07 10.19
N VAL A 27 -0.58 -3.70 10.60
CA VAL A 27 -1.41 -4.56 9.77
C VAL A 27 -2.47 -3.69 9.11
N LEU A 28 -2.35 -3.50 7.79
CA LEU A 28 -3.27 -2.69 6.98
C LEU A 28 -3.95 -3.56 5.92
N GLN A 29 -5.17 -3.17 5.52
CA GLN A 29 -5.89 -3.79 4.43
C GLN A 29 -5.65 -3.03 3.13
N VAL A 30 -5.39 -3.76 2.04
CA VAL A 30 -5.44 -3.19 0.68
C VAL A 30 -6.90 -3.13 0.24
N THR A 31 -7.44 -1.92 0.12
CA THR A 31 -8.82 -1.69 -0.34
C THR A 31 -8.88 -1.50 -1.84
N GLU A 32 -7.88 -0.86 -2.44
CA GLU A 32 -7.75 -0.72 -3.90
C GLU A 32 -6.32 -0.97 -4.38
N LEU A 33 -6.21 -1.53 -5.59
CA LEU A 33 -4.94 -1.77 -6.28
C LEU A 33 -5.14 -1.53 -7.78
N LYS A 34 -4.37 -0.60 -8.35
CA LYS A 34 -4.47 -0.19 -9.75
C LYS A 34 -3.10 -0.09 -10.38
N LEU A 35 -2.90 -0.78 -11.52
CA LEU A 35 -1.73 -0.56 -12.36
C LEU A 35 -1.83 0.84 -13.01
N ILE A 36 -0.82 1.67 -12.77
CA ILE A 36 -0.63 2.95 -13.45
C ILE A 36 0.62 2.83 -14.34
N GLN A 37 0.42 2.84 -15.65
CA GLN A 37 1.54 2.85 -16.60
C GLN A 37 2.05 4.27 -16.78
N GLN A 38 3.34 4.49 -16.55
CA GLN A 38 4.02 5.69 -17.05
C GLN A 38 4.82 5.30 -18.28
N VAL A 39 4.22 5.51 -19.46
CA VAL A 39 4.94 5.39 -20.72
C VAL A 39 5.82 6.63 -20.87
N ARG A 40 7.12 6.51 -20.56
CA ARG A 40 8.10 7.52 -20.97
C ARG A 40 8.55 7.17 -22.38
N LYS A 41 8.33 8.08 -23.34
CA LYS A 41 8.91 7.95 -24.69
C LYS A 41 10.42 7.73 -24.54
N ASN A 42 10.92 6.58 -24.97
CA ASN A 42 12.32 6.15 -24.99
C ASN A 42 12.91 5.50 -23.71
N GLN A 43 12.10 5.03 -22.75
CA GLN A 43 12.59 4.17 -21.66
C GLN A 43 11.67 2.95 -21.46
N GLU A 44 12.24 1.82 -21.01
CA GLU A 44 11.45 0.66 -20.61
C GLU A 44 10.35 1.08 -19.63
N SER A 45 9.11 0.69 -19.93
CA SER A 45 7.95 1.02 -19.10
C SER A 45 8.09 0.35 -17.73
N THR A 46 8.36 1.14 -16.70
CA THR A 46 8.32 0.63 -15.32
C THR A 46 6.86 0.62 -14.84
N GLU A 47 6.34 -0.57 -14.56
CA GLU A 47 5.02 -0.72 -13.94
C GLU A 47 5.01 -0.08 -12.54
N ARG A 48 4.03 0.78 -12.29
CA ARG A 48 3.79 1.34 -10.96
C ARG A 48 2.40 0.95 -10.53
N TYR A 49 2.25 0.48 -9.29
CA TYR A 49 0.95 0.14 -8.74
C TYR A 49 0.54 1.20 -7.73
N LYS A 50 -0.60 1.85 -7.96
CA LYS A 50 -1.26 2.70 -6.96
C LYS A 50 -2.08 1.81 -6.03
N LEU A 51 -1.96 2.06 -4.74
CA LEU A 51 -2.64 1.34 -3.68
C LEU A 51 -3.50 2.30 -2.86
N SER A 52 -4.62 1.81 -2.35
CA SER A 52 -5.30 2.40 -1.19
C SER A 52 -5.20 1.43 -0.02
N LEU A 53 -4.67 1.91 1.10
CA LEU A 53 -4.48 1.15 2.34
C LEU A 53 -5.40 1.68 3.41
N SER A 54 -6.03 0.79 4.19
CA SER A 54 -6.86 1.16 5.33
C SER A 54 -6.40 0.49 6.62
N ASP A 55 -6.44 1.24 7.73
CA ASP A 55 -6.27 0.72 9.08
C ASP A 55 -7.61 0.39 9.77
N GLY A 56 -8.72 0.44 9.03
CA GLY A 56 -10.08 0.27 9.55
C GLY A 56 -10.72 1.55 10.11
N ILE A 57 -9.97 2.64 10.26
CA ILE A 57 -10.48 3.96 10.66
C ILE A 57 -10.38 4.94 9.49
N GLN A 58 -9.23 5.02 8.85
CA GLN A 58 -8.97 5.88 7.71
C GLN A 58 -8.32 5.10 6.55
N SER A 59 -8.28 5.73 5.38
CA SER A 59 -7.60 5.20 4.21
C SER A 59 -6.57 6.20 3.70
N GLN A 60 -5.47 5.69 3.16
CA GLN A 60 -4.41 6.49 2.56
C GLN A 60 -3.98 5.87 1.23
N GLU A 61 -3.84 6.71 0.21
CA GLU A 61 -3.32 6.30 -1.10
C GLU A 61 -1.80 6.42 -1.16
N GLY A 62 -1.17 5.53 -1.92
CA GLY A 62 0.27 5.52 -2.16
C GLY A 62 0.70 4.75 -3.41
N ILE A 63 1.99 4.80 -3.73
CA ILE A 63 2.61 4.02 -4.81
C ILE A 63 3.42 2.88 -4.19
N LEU A 64 3.15 1.65 -4.64
CA LEU A 64 3.95 0.49 -4.25
C LEU A 64 5.38 0.67 -4.79
N ASN A 65 6.36 0.39 -3.92
CA ASN A 65 7.75 0.30 -4.35
C ASN A 65 7.90 -0.75 -5.46
N THR A 66 8.52 -0.39 -6.58
CA THR A 66 8.63 -1.23 -7.78
C THR A 66 9.32 -2.57 -7.52
N THR A 67 10.20 -2.65 -6.52
CA THR A 67 10.86 -3.89 -6.11
C THR A 67 9.86 -4.94 -5.58
N LEU A 68 8.68 -4.51 -5.12
CA LEU A 68 7.61 -5.36 -4.62
C LEU A 68 6.56 -5.71 -5.68
N ASN A 69 6.71 -5.25 -6.92
CA ASN A 69 5.76 -5.51 -8.01
C ASN A 69 5.54 -7.01 -8.27
N LEU A 70 6.56 -7.85 -8.04
CA LEU A 70 6.44 -9.30 -8.19
C LEU A 70 5.36 -9.89 -7.28
N LEU A 71 5.17 -9.33 -6.08
CA LEU A 71 4.14 -9.80 -5.14
C LEU A 71 2.72 -9.53 -5.64
N VAL A 72 2.50 -8.43 -6.36
CA VAL A 72 1.22 -8.16 -7.04
C VAL A 72 0.98 -9.19 -8.15
N LYS A 73 1.99 -9.44 -8.99
CA LYS A 73 1.87 -10.37 -10.13
C LYS A 73 1.63 -11.81 -9.70
N GLN A 74 2.24 -12.22 -8.60
CA GLN A 74 2.06 -13.56 -8.03
C GLN A 74 0.75 -13.70 -7.23
N GLY A 75 -0.04 -12.62 -7.11
CA GLY A 75 -1.27 -12.60 -6.35
C GLY A 75 -1.08 -12.59 -4.82
N GLY A 76 0.12 -12.26 -4.34
CA GLY A 76 0.41 -12.03 -2.92
C GLY A 76 -0.19 -10.72 -2.39
N PHE A 77 -0.41 -9.73 -3.27
CA PHE A 77 -1.20 -8.53 -2.97
C PHE A 77 -2.49 -8.52 -3.78
N LYS A 78 -3.63 -8.46 -3.08
CA LYS A 78 -4.96 -8.34 -3.69
C LYS A 78 -5.77 -7.30 -2.94
N SER A 79 -6.47 -6.46 -3.69
CA SER A 79 -7.53 -5.63 -3.12
C SER A 79 -8.68 -6.55 -2.68
N VAL A 80 -9.14 -6.36 -1.46
CA VAL A 80 -10.35 -7.00 -0.98
C VAL A 80 -11.49 -6.05 -1.28
N ARG A 81 -12.28 -6.35 -2.32
CA ARG A 81 -13.53 -5.65 -2.58
C ARG A 81 -14.59 -6.18 -1.61
N SER A 82 -15.12 -5.29 -0.77
CA SER A 82 -16.35 -5.52 0.00
C SER A 82 -17.57 -5.51 -0.91
#